data_AF-A0A1I7VPY1-F1
#
_entry.id   AF-A0A1I7VPY1-F1
#
_cell.length_a   1.000
_cell.length_b   1.000
_cell.length_c   1.000
_cell.angle_alpha   90.00
_cell.angle_beta   90.00
_cell.angle_gamma   90.00
#
_symmetry.space_group_name_H-M   'P 1'
#
loop_
_entity.id
_entity.type
_entity.pdbx_description
1 polymer ?
#
loop_
_entity_poly.entity_id
_entity_poly.type
_entity_poly.pdbx_seq_one_letter_code
_entity_poly.pdbx_strand_id
1 'polypeptide(L)'
;MHTPDDEAIKCWAGNLSMNATHAIIFAQLYINHTCHGLHAFCIQIRYLKKMLPLKGITIGDMGEKVGAWNGIDNGWIKFDRHRFHLDALLNRFATVLPDGTYQSIFKNTKEQQLASLAILSIGRAAVVGKGAMATRLASIIATRYSAVRKQFRAANHAEERSIIEYPMQQRRFFPHIAASVALTIFYRKFILICYKNFFICCTKDERLPYELMLSREIQILSCAAKVLSTEEGVNALDDARLACGAYGFLKSSRLNDLRDAFDPSRTFEGDNNILMQQVTYALLSLSEQRTYNWNDSPLRSLVFLSKKPEKFLAWNDDPLEDITNAYIWLLHFLISTVKNNIKDKVDQGVDERQAKLEAQDEQYRMITYAYCELAILNCFRESLQTAPEFIREVSHQLAALYAYNSIDKHIATLYIGGYCINGQWGNIVKKRLREIETIILPDVISVCDMLAPPDFFLHSLIGSNDGQIYQRLIQYFMQYPIEISNDNDNN
;
A
#
# COMPACT_ATOMS: atom_id res chain seq x y z
N MET A 1 -1.95 22.67 27.67
CA MET A 1 -1.08 21.76 26.88
C MET A 1 0.35 22.24 26.96
N HIS A 2 1.29 21.31 27.08
CA HIS A 2 2.70 21.61 27.24
C HIS A 2 3.54 20.53 26.55
N THR A 3 4.61 20.95 25.90
CA THR A 3 5.68 20.12 25.35
C THR A 3 6.82 20.11 26.38
N PRO A 4 7.03 19.00 27.12
CA PRO A 4 7.97 18.96 28.25
C PRO A 4 9.45 19.07 27.84
N ASP A 5 9.80 18.57 26.65
CA ASP A 5 11.15 18.49 26.11
C ASP A 5 11.12 18.51 24.58
N ASP A 6 12.30 18.53 23.95
CA ASP A 6 12.42 18.59 22.50
C ASP A 6 11.95 17.30 21.81
N GLU A 7 11.99 16.15 22.48
CA GLU A 7 11.50 14.86 21.95
C GLU A 7 9.97 14.84 21.80
N ALA A 8 9.26 15.61 22.62
CA ALA A 8 7.81 15.74 22.58
C ALA A 8 7.28 16.76 21.56
N ILE A 9 8.17 17.44 20.80
CA ILE A 9 7.75 18.34 19.72
C ILE A 9 6.98 17.53 18.67
N LYS A 10 5.81 18.05 18.28
CA LYS A 10 5.00 17.41 17.23
C LYS A 10 5.56 17.82 15.88
N CYS A 11 5.83 16.85 15.01
CA CYS A 11 6.41 17.05 13.68
C CYS A 11 5.52 16.44 12.58
N TRP A 12 5.81 16.81 11.34
CA TRP A 12 5.26 16.24 10.10
C TRP A 12 3.79 16.54 9.79
N ALA A 13 3.09 17.33 10.60
CA ALA A 13 1.73 17.73 10.29
C ALA A 13 1.71 18.60 9.01
N GLY A 14 1.06 18.09 7.96
CA GLY A 14 0.86 18.84 6.72
C GLY A 14 0.01 20.08 6.97
N ASN A 15 0.27 21.14 6.21
CA ASN A 15 -0.40 22.44 6.33
C ASN A 15 -0.16 23.19 7.65
N LEU A 16 0.72 22.69 8.54
CA LEU A 16 0.90 23.27 9.86
C LEU A 16 1.73 24.55 9.83
N SER A 17 2.78 24.61 9.01
CA SER A 17 3.79 25.69 9.11
C SER A 17 3.25 27.03 8.62
N MET A 18 2.34 27.05 7.64
CA MET A 18 1.81 28.28 7.05
C MET A 18 0.29 28.39 7.09
N ASN A 19 -0.44 27.30 6.84
CA ASN A 19 -1.86 27.38 6.49
C ASN A 19 -2.87 27.11 7.62
N ALA A 20 -2.54 26.24 8.58
CA ALA A 20 -3.51 25.76 9.58
C ALA A 20 -3.82 26.82 10.66
N THR A 21 -5.12 27.12 10.85
CA THR A 21 -5.61 27.97 11.95
C THR A 21 -5.94 27.19 13.21
N HIS A 22 -6.34 25.94 13.05
CA HIS A 22 -6.67 24.97 14.10
C HIS A 22 -5.93 23.67 13.83
N ALA A 23 -5.71 22.89 14.89
CA ALA A 23 -5.11 21.57 14.79
C ALA A 23 -5.79 20.59 15.75
N ILE A 24 -5.90 19.33 15.30
CA ILE A 24 -6.23 18.20 16.18
C ILE A 24 -4.90 17.69 16.76
N ILE A 25 -4.68 17.91 18.06
CA ILE A 25 -3.46 17.51 18.75
C ILE A 25 -3.74 16.29 19.61
N PHE A 26 -2.98 15.22 19.38
CA PHE A 26 -2.95 14.05 20.25
C PHE A 26 -1.97 14.27 21.40
N ALA A 27 -2.46 14.22 22.63
CA ALA A 27 -1.67 14.44 23.86
C ALA A 27 -2.13 13.51 25.00
N GLN A 28 -1.24 13.24 25.95
CA GLN A 28 -1.58 12.50 27.17
C GLN A 28 -2.46 13.39 28.06
N LEU A 29 -3.64 12.89 28.45
CA LEU A 29 -4.54 13.59 29.35
C LEU A 29 -4.14 13.32 30.80
N TYR A 30 -3.86 14.37 31.56
CA TYR A 30 -3.59 14.30 33.00
C TYR A 30 -4.68 15.02 33.78
N ILE A 31 -5.25 14.35 34.79
CA ILE A 31 -6.23 14.89 35.73
C ILE A 31 -5.76 14.55 37.14
N ASN A 32 -5.60 15.56 38.00
CA ASN A 32 -5.09 15.39 39.37
C ASN A 32 -3.83 14.49 39.44
N HIS A 33 -2.87 14.73 38.52
CA HIS A 33 -1.62 13.97 38.35
C HIS A 33 -1.76 12.53 37.83
N THR A 34 -2.98 12.05 37.58
CA THR A 34 -3.23 10.73 36.97
C THR A 34 -3.27 10.84 35.45
N CYS A 35 -2.49 9.98 34.77
CA CYS A 35 -2.50 9.88 33.31
C CYS A 35 -3.64 8.96 32.85
N HIS A 36 -4.53 9.50 32.01
CA HIS A 36 -5.65 8.77 31.41
C HIS A 36 -5.35 8.32 29.97
N GLY A 37 -4.10 8.45 29.52
CA GLY A 37 -3.68 8.04 28.19
C GLY A 37 -3.95 9.07 27.09
N LEU A 38 -3.81 8.62 25.85
CA LEU A 38 -3.85 9.47 24.66
C LEU A 38 -5.28 9.95 24.34
N HIS A 39 -5.42 11.27 24.19
CA HIS A 39 -6.66 11.93 23.78
C HIS A 39 -6.39 12.95 22.67
N ALA A 40 -7.43 13.30 21.93
CA ALA A 40 -7.37 14.28 20.84
C ALA A 40 -8.07 15.58 21.25
N PHE A 41 -7.42 16.71 20.95
CA PHE A 41 -7.92 18.05 21.25
C PHE A 41 -7.95 18.89 19.98
N CYS A 42 -9.10 19.46 19.63
CA CYS A 42 -9.21 20.44 18.55
C CYS A 42 -8.97 21.84 19.12
N ILE A 43 -7.79 22.42 18.85
CA ILE A 43 -7.41 23.72 19.41
C ILE A 43 -7.13 24.72 18.30
N GLN A 44 -7.43 25.99 18.55
CA GLN A 44 -6.94 27.09 17.73
C GLN A 44 -5.44 27.25 17.97
N ILE A 45 -4.65 27.40 16.90
CA ILE A 45 -3.19 27.53 16.98
C ILE A 45 -2.67 28.88 16.48
N ARG A 46 -3.49 29.64 15.73
CA ARG A 46 -3.13 30.96 15.20
C ARG A 46 -4.22 32.00 15.40
N TYR A 47 -3.84 33.27 15.46
CA TYR A 47 -4.78 34.39 15.31
C TYR A 47 -5.39 34.39 13.90
N LEU A 48 -6.72 34.29 13.78
CA LEU A 48 -7.41 34.11 12.50
C LEU A 48 -7.12 35.19 11.44
N LYS A 49 -6.91 36.45 11.87
CA LYS A 49 -6.63 37.56 10.93
C LYS A 49 -5.16 37.67 10.55
N LYS A 50 -4.26 37.48 11.53
CA LYS A 50 -2.81 37.72 11.34
C LYS A 50 -2.04 36.46 10.93
N MET A 51 -2.65 35.28 11.08
CA MET A 51 -2.03 33.98 10.85
C MET A 51 -0.73 33.75 11.67
N LEU A 52 -0.58 34.48 12.78
CA LEU A 52 0.54 34.30 13.72
C LEU A 52 0.16 33.29 14.81
N PRO A 53 1.10 32.47 15.31
CA PRO A 53 0.85 31.56 16.43
C PRO A 53 0.28 32.27 17.67
N LEU A 54 -0.62 31.60 18.40
CA LEU A 54 -1.13 32.10 19.67
C LEU A 54 -0.05 32.11 20.76
N LYS A 55 -0.26 32.90 21.83
CA LYS A 55 0.63 32.93 23.00
C LYS A 55 0.84 31.52 23.57
N GLY A 56 2.11 31.15 23.82
CA GLY A 56 2.49 29.83 24.32
C GLY A 56 2.53 28.76 23.24
N ILE A 57 2.44 29.12 21.95
CA ILE A 57 2.61 28.20 20.82
C ILE A 57 3.78 28.69 19.95
N THR A 58 4.68 27.79 19.60
CA THR A 58 5.69 28.04 18.57
C THR A 58 5.47 27.05 17.43
N ILE A 59 5.43 27.55 16.21
CA ILE A 59 5.29 26.76 14.99
C ILE A 59 6.46 27.11 14.07
N GLY A 60 7.04 26.10 13.43
CA GLY A 60 8.05 26.28 12.38
C GLY A 60 7.84 25.34 11.21
N ASP A 61 8.51 25.65 10.10
CA ASP A 61 8.58 24.79 8.92
C ASP A 61 9.65 23.69 9.12
N MET A 62 9.43 22.53 8.50
CA MET A 62 10.39 21.41 8.55
C MET A 62 11.50 21.50 7.51
N GLY A 63 11.44 22.45 6.59
CA GLY A 63 12.40 22.66 5.52
C GLY A 63 12.10 21.86 4.25
N GLU A 64 13.16 21.74 3.44
CA GLU A 64 13.12 21.06 2.14
C GLU A 64 12.84 19.56 2.29
N LYS A 65 12.02 19.05 1.38
CA LYS A 65 11.61 17.65 1.27
C LYS A 65 11.90 17.16 -0.15
N VAL A 66 11.68 15.89 -0.42
CA VAL A 66 11.93 15.31 -1.75
C VAL A 66 10.74 15.55 -2.69
N GLY A 67 11.03 15.97 -3.93
CA GLY A 67 10.07 15.98 -5.02
C GLY A 67 8.81 16.80 -4.76
N ALA A 68 7.65 16.23 -5.08
CA ALA A 68 6.34 16.88 -4.98
C ALA A 68 5.95 17.31 -3.55
N TRP A 69 6.62 16.75 -2.53
CA TRP A 69 6.32 17.03 -1.13
C TRP A 69 6.77 18.43 -0.70
N ASN A 70 7.63 19.11 -1.47
CA ASN A 70 7.92 20.53 -1.27
C ASN A 70 6.68 21.42 -1.41
N GLY A 71 5.63 20.96 -2.10
CA GLY A 71 4.36 21.67 -2.19
C GLY A 71 3.49 21.58 -0.93
N ILE A 72 3.92 20.84 0.10
CA ILE A 72 3.21 20.72 1.38
C ILE A 72 4.03 21.40 2.48
N ASP A 73 3.42 22.36 3.17
CA ASP A 73 4.00 23.12 4.27
C ASP A 73 3.94 22.31 5.58
N ASN A 74 4.69 21.19 5.60
CA ASN A 74 4.87 20.36 6.80
C ASN A 74 5.55 21.18 7.90
N GLY A 75 4.91 21.24 9.07
CA GLY A 75 5.43 21.98 10.20
C GLY A 75 5.75 21.13 11.42
N TRP A 76 6.41 21.78 12.37
CA TRP A 76 6.53 21.32 13.74
C TRP A 76 5.90 22.33 14.70
N ILE A 77 5.41 21.86 15.84
CA ILE A 77 4.72 22.68 16.84
C ILE A 77 5.12 22.26 18.27
N LYS A 78 5.39 23.26 19.11
CA LYS A 78 5.61 23.09 20.56
C LYS A 78 4.73 24.02 21.38
N PHE A 79 4.38 23.55 22.57
CA PHE A 79 3.48 24.25 23.48
C PHE A 79 4.18 24.62 24.79
N ASP A 80 4.11 25.88 25.16
CA ASP A 80 4.49 26.39 26.48
C ASP A 80 3.23 26.74 27.28
N ARG A 81 2.79 25.78 28.11
CA ARG A 81 1.64 25.89 29.03
C ARG A 81 0.40 26.59 28.41
N HIS A 82 0.16 26.35 27.13
CA HIS A 82 -0.96 26.96 26.39
C HIS A 82 -2.30 26.49 26.96
N ARG A 83 -3.19 27.44 27.26
CA ARG A 83 -4.50 27.18 27.87
C ARG A 83 -5.61 27.32 26.82
N PHE A 84 -6.58 26.43 26.89
CA PHE A 84 -7.78 26.40 26.07
C PHE A 84 -8.94 25.83 26.91
N HIS A 85 -10.17 25.99 26.43
CA HIS A 85 -11.37 25.54 27.13
C HIS A 85 -11.56 24.02 26.97
N LEU A 86 -12.24 23.38 27.93
CA LEU A 86 -12.35 21.91 27.99
C LEU A 86 -13.13 21.32 26.80
N ASP A 87 -14.00 22.12 26.18
CA ASP A 87 -14.74 21.75 24.96
C ASP A 87 -13.85 21.46 23.73
N ALA A 88 -12.56 21.79 23.80
CA ALA A 88 -11.58 21.36 22.80
C ALA A 88 -11.37 19.83 22.81
N LEU A 89 -11.71 19.12 23.88
CA LEU A 89 -11.60 17.67 23.97
C LEU A 89 -12.60 16.98 23.03
N LEU A 90 -12.10 16.13 22.11
CA LEU A 90 -12.96 15.29 21.28
C LEU A 90 -13.52 14.14 22.11
N ASN A 91 -14.69 14.37 22.71
CA ASN A 91 -15.17 13.60 23.86
C ASN A 91 -16.16 12.46 23.56
N ARG A 92 -16.23 11.96 22.31
CA ARG A 92 -17.20 10.91 21.92
C ARG A 92 -17.04 9.61 22.73
N PHE A 93 -15.81 9.19 22.99
CA PHE A 93 -15.52 7.91 23.64
C PHE A 93 -15.06 8.06 25.10
N ALA A 94 -14.55 9.24 25.45
CA ALA A 94 -14.11 9.57 26.79
C ALA A 94 -14.32 11.06 27.04
N THR A 95 -14.82 11.43 28.22
CA THR A 95 -15.15 12.80 28.58
C THR A 95 -14.60 13.14 29.97
N VAL A 96 -14.49 14.44 30.23
CA VAL A 96 -14.14 15.00 31.54
C VAL A 96 -15.29 15.90 31.96
N LEU A 97 -15.89 15.60 33.11
CA LEU A 97 -16.98 16.37 33.67
C LEU A 97 -16.48 17.68 34.32
N PRO A 98 -17.35 18.68 34.56
CA PRO A 98 -16.95 19.97 35.16
C PRO A 98 -16.28 19.84 36.55
N ASP A 99 -16.57 18.78 37.30
CA ASP A 99 -15.96 18.45 38.58
C ASP A 99 -14.58 17.78 38.47
N GLY A 100 -14.11 17.51 37.24
CA GLY A 100 -12.85 16.81 36.96
C GLY A 100 -12.99 15.30 36.88
N THR A 101 -14.20 14.73 37.01
CA THR A 101 -14.41 13.29 36.89
C THR A 101 -14.18 12.80 35.45
N TYR A 102 -13.29 11.82 35.28
CA TYR A 102 -13.06 11.15 34.00
C TYR A 102 -14.05 10.01 33.76
N GLN A 103 -14.65 9.96 32.57
CA GLN A 103 -15.52 8.87 32.15
C GLN A 103 -15.08 8.36 30.78
N SER A 104 -15.05 7.04 30.59
CA SER A 104 -14.69 6.40 29.33
C SER A 104 -15.55 5.17 29.09
N ILE A 105 -15.89 4.92 27.82
CA ILE A 105 -16.57 3.68 27.42
C ILE A 105 -15.60 2.49 27.33
N PHE A 106 -14.29 2.77 27.31
CA PHE A 106 -13.25 1.75 27.22
C PHE A 106 -12.91 1.20 28.60
N LYS A 107 -12.65 -0.10 28.68
CA LYS A 107 -12.33 -0.78 29.94
C LYS A 107 -10.93 -0.44 30.43
N ASN A 108 -10.00 -0.17 29.51
CA ASN A 108 -8.61 0.14 29.82
C ASN A 108 -7.95 0.99 28.72
N THR A 109 -6.77 1.53 29.03
CA THR A 109 -5.98 2.38 28.14
C THR A 109 -5.54 1.69 26.85
N LYS A 110 -5.31 0.37 26.88
CA LYS A 110 -4.94 -0.42 25.69
C LYS A 110 -6.07 -0.46 24.68
N GLU A 111 -7.30 -0.67 25.13
CA GLU A 111 -8.50 -0.65 24.28
C GLU A 111 -8.71 0.73 23.65
N GLN A 112 -8.55 1.80 24.44
CA GLN A 112 -8.61 3.17 23.96
C GLN A 112 -7.55 3.49 22.89
N GLN A 113 -6.31 3.03 23.09
CA GLN A 113 -5.23 3.22 22.13
C GLN A 113 -5.53 2.48 20.81
N LEU A 114 -6.04 1.25 20.88
CA LEU A 114 -6.45 0.49 19.69
C LEU A 114 -7.59 1.16 18.93
N ALA A 115 -8.60 1.67 19.63
CA ALA A 115 -9.70 2.41 19.02
C ALA A 115 -9.23 3.69 18.32
N SER A 116 -8.27 4.42 18.93
CA SER A 116 -7.68 5.62 18.33
C SER A 116 -6.89 5.28 17.05
N LEU A 117 -6.17 4.15 17.05
CA LEU A 117 -5.44 3.66 15.87
C LEU A 117 -6.38 3.14 14.77
N ALA A 118 -7.56 2.64 15.12
CA ALA A 118 -8.53 2.14 14.15
C ALA A 118 -9.05 3.25 13.21
N ILE A 119 -9.05 4.50 13.65
CA ILE A 119 -9.41 5.67 12.83
C ILE A 119 -8.47 5.81 11.62
N LEU A 120 -7.20 5.39 11.75
CA LEU A 120 -6.21 5.46 10.66
C LEU A 120 -6.53 4.48 9.51
N SER A 121 -7.45 3.54 9.68
CA SER A 121 -7.77 2.55 8.65
C SER A 121 -8.30 3.20 7.36
N ILE A 122 -9.05 4.30 7.46
CA ILE A 122 -9.54 5.04 6.27
C ILE A 122 -8.39 5.79 5.58
N GLY A 123 -7.48 6.38 6.36
CA GLY A 123 -6.26 7.01 5.85
C GLY A 123 -5.42 6.01 5.07
N ARG A 124 -5.15 4.84 5.68
CA ARG A 124 -4.47 3.71 5.02
C ARG A 124 -5.17 3.25 3.76
N ALA A 125 -6.49 3.13 3.76
CA ALA A 125 -7.24 2.76 2.57
C ALA A 125 -7.02 3.78 1.43
N ALA A 126 -6.96 5.09 1.72
CA ALA A 126 -6.58 6.09 0.73
C ALA A 126 -5.13 5.92 0.23
N VAL A 127 -4.20 5.53 1.10
CA VAL A 127 -2.81 5.22 0.72
C VAL A 127 -2.72 3.98 -0.19
N VAL A 128 -3.58 2.98 -0.01
CA VAL A 128 -3.68 1.85 -0.95
C VAL A 128 -3.97 2.35 -2.36
N GLY A 129 -4.84 3.36 -2.49
CA GLY A 129 -5.13 4.03 -3.75
C GLY A 129 -3.91 4.72 -4.37
N LYS A 130 -3.02 5.29 -3.54
CA LYS A 130 -1.73 5.84 -4.02
C LYS A 130 -0.85 4.75 -4.61
N GLY A 131 -0.71 3.61 -3.93
CA GLY A 131 0.03 2.46 -4.45
C GLY A 131 -0.50 1.97 -5.80
N ALA A 132 -1.83 1.76 -5.88
CA ALA A 132 -2.49 1.37 -7.12
C ALA A 132 -2.29 2.38 -8.26
N MET A 133 -2.30 3.68 -7.95
CA MET A 133 -2.05 4.75 -8.93
C MET A 133 -0.59 4.76 -9.40
N ALA A 134 0.38 4.57 -8.51
CA ALA A 134 1.80 4.46 -8.86
C ALA A 134 2.05 3.31 -9.84
N THR A 135 1.56 2.11 -9.52
CA THR A 135 1.66 0.93 -10.41
C THR A 135 1.03 1.23 -11.76
N ARG A 136 -0.14 1.87 -11.77
CA ARG A 136 -0.84 2.27 -13.01
C ARG A 136 -0.03 3.22 -13.87
N LEU A 137 0.45 4.33 -13.31
CA LEU A 137 1.22 5.33 -14.06
C LEU A 137 2.51 4.74 -14.61
N ALA A 138 3.20 3.91 -13.80
CA ALA A 138 4.34 3.14 -14.26
C ALA A 138 3.95 2.27 -15.47
N SER A 139 2.90 1.44 -15.34
CA SER A 139 2.42 0.53 -16.37
C SER A 139 2.16 1.24 -17.70
N ILE A 140 1.50 2.39 -17.67
CA ILE A 140 1.17 3.13 -18.89
C ILE A 140 2.43 3.64 -19.59
N ILE A 141 3.32 4.32 -18.83
CA ILE A 141 4.51 4.97 -19.41
C ILE A 141 5.44 3.93 -20.03
N ALA A 142 5.79 2.88 -19.27
CA ALA A 142 6.74 1.89 -19.74
C ALA A 142 6.17 0.99 -20.84
N THR A 143 4.88 0.66 -20.81
CA THR A 143 4.26 -0.15 -21.88
C THR A 143 4.19 0.62 -23.20
N ARG A 144 3.69 1.87 -23.19
CA ARG A 144 3.64 2.71 -24.40
C ARG A 144 5.04 2.96 -24.98
N TYR A 145 6.01 3.30 -24.13
CA TYR A 145 7.40 3.44 -24.57
C TYR A 145 7.96 2.14 -25.14
N SER A 146 7.73 1.01 -24.47
CA SER A 146 8.27 -0.29 -24.90
C SER A 146 7.69 -0.75 -26.23
N ALA A 147 6.45 -0.39 -26.55
CA ALA A 147 5.81 -0.74 -27.81
C ALA A 147 6.36 0.05 -29.01
N VAL A 148 6.75 1.32 -28.80
CA VAL A 148 7.29 2.19 -29.85
C VAL A 148 8.80 2.04 -30.00
N ARG A 149 9.53 1.82 -28.89
CA ARG A 149 10.99 1.75 -28.91
C ARG A 149 11.44 0.47 -29.61
N LYS A 150 12.06 0.62 -30.78
CA LYS A 150 12.82 -0.44 -31.44
C LYS A 150 14.29 -0.39 -30.99
N GLN A 151 14.87 -1.56 -30.73
CA GLN A 151 16.30 -1.69 -30.43
C GLN A 151 16.73 -3.14 -30.64
N PHE A 152 17.95 -3.31 -31.15
CA PHE A 152 18.55 -4.60 -31.51
C PHE A 152 17.85 -5.30 -32.67
N ARG A 153 18.66 -5.93 -33.51
CA ARG A 153 18.22 -6.69 -34.67
C ARG A 153 18.35 -8.18 -34.39
N ALA A 154 17.30 -8.95 -34.68
CA ALA A 154 17.41 -10.40 -34.71
C ALA A 154 18.18 -10.83 -35.97
N ALA A 155 18.98 -11.91 -35.90
CA ALA A 155 19.89 -12.32 -36.97
C ALA A 155 19.26 -12.41 -38.38
N ASN A 156 17.96 -12.70 -38.45
CA ASN A 156 17.21 -12.91 -39.70
C ASN A 156 16.17 -11.81 -40.00
N HIS A 157 16.22 -10.66 -39.33
CA HIS A 157 15.28 -9.56 -39.54
C HIS A 157 15.98 -8.32 -40.10
N ALA A 158 15.36 -7.64 -41.07
CA ALA A 158 15.90 -6.39 -41.64
C ALA A 158 15.71 -5.20 -40.69
N GLU A 159 14.57 -5.15 -40.00
CA GLU A 159 14.25 -4.11 -39.03
C GLU A 159 14.58 -4.53 -37.59
N GLU A 160 14.84 -3.53 -36.75
CA GLU A 160 14.88 -3.72 -35.30
C GLU A 160 13.50 -4.06 -34.75
N ARG A 161 13.50 -4.85 -33.68
CA ARG A 161 12.28 -5.30 -33.02
C ARG A 161 11.87 -4.32 -31.92
N SER A 162 10.56 -4.19 -31.70
CA SER A 162 10.03 -3.44 -30.55
C SER A 162 10.47 -4.07 -29.24
N ILE A 163 10.90 -3.28 -28.25
CA ILE A 163 11.49 -3.85 -27.05
C ILE A 163 10.47 -4.63 -26.21
N ILE A 164 9.18 -4.34 -26.34
CA ILE A 164 8.10 -5.06 -25.65
C ILE A 164 8.01 -6.55 -26.06
N GLU A 165 8.54 -6.91 -27.23
CA GLU A 165 8.55 -8.28 -27.74
C GLU A 165 9.67 -9.14 -27.13
N TYR A 166 10.62 -8.55 -26.39
CA TYR A 166 11.67 -9.33 -25.74
C TYR A 166 11.16 -9.98 -24.46
N PRO A 167 11.37 -11.30 -24.27
CA PRO A 167 10.85 -12.00 -23.10
C PRO A 167 11.39 -11.47 -21.75
N MET A 168 12.55 -10.81 -21.73
CA MET A 168 13.07 -10.16 -20.52
C MET A 168 12.38 -8.83 -20.21
N GLN A 169 11.97 -8.07 -21.24
CA GLN A 169 11.14 -6.88 -21.05
C GLN A 169 9.75 -7.26 -20.55
N GLN A 170 9.17 -8.32 -21.11
CA GLN A 170 7.89 -8.88 -20.67
C GLN A 170 7.95 -9.36 -19.23
N ARG A 171 8.96 -10.18 -18.89
CA ARG A 171 9.17 -10.71 -17.53
C ARG A 171 9.24 -9.60 -16.49
N ARG A 172 9.97 -8.54 -16.83
CA ARG A 172 10.17 -7.40 -15.96
C ARG A 172 8.86 -6.67 -15.70
N PHE A 173 8.05 -6.48 -16.74
CA PHE A 173 7.05 -5.42 -16.69
C PHE A 173 5.59 -5.87 -16.79
N PHE A 174 5.29 -6.97 -17.50
CA PHE A 174 3.92 -7.47 -17.63
C PHE A 174 3.30 -7.83 -16.28
N PRO A 175 4.05 -8.37 -15.30
CA PRO A 175 3.50 -8.57 -13.97
C PRO A 175 2.97 -7.28 -13.30
N HIS A 176 3.64 -6.14 -13.50
CA HIS A 176 3.15 -4.85 -12.97
C HIS A 176 1.84 -4.40 -13.64
N ILE A 177 1.64 -4.71 -14.93
CA ILE A 177 0.37 -4.46 -15.63
C ILE A 177 -0.76 -5.25 -14.99
N ALA A 178 -0.54 -6.56 -14.77
CA ALA A 178 -1.52 -7.42 -14.10
C ALA A 178 -1.79 -6.96 -12.66
N ALA A 179 -0.74 -6.59 -11.91
CA ALA A 179 -0.87 -6.02 -10.57
C ALA A 179 -1.65 -4.70 -10.57
N SER A 180 -1.46 -3.83 -11.58
CA SER A 180 -2.22 -2.59 -11.71
C SER A 180 -3.73 -2.83 -11.85
N VAL A 181 -4.13 -3.82 -12.66
CA VAL A 181 -5.53 -4.21 -12.83
C VAL A 181 -6.07 -4.82 -11.53
N ALA A 182 -5.35 -5.78 -10.95
CA ALA A 182 -5.75 -6.47 -9.71
C ALA A 182 -5.93 -5.48 -8.54
N LEU A 183 -4.95 -4.59 -8.33
CA LEU A 183 -5.02 -3.53 -7.31
C LEU A 183 -6.12 -2.52 -7.59
N THR A 184 -6.39 -2.19 -8.86
CA THR A 184 -7.49 -1.28 -9.21
C THR A 184 -8.85 -1.87 -8.85
N ILE A 185 -9.09 -3.13 -9.19
CA ILE A 185 -10.34 -3.85 -8.86
C ILE A 185 -10.49 -3.93 -7.33
N PHE A 186 -9.45 -4.40 -6.64
CA PHE A 186 -9.43 -4.52 -5.20
C PHE A 186 -9.68 -3.17 -4.51
N TYR A 187 -8.92 -2.13 -4.87
CA TYR A 187 -9.00 -0.82 -4.24
C TYR A 187 -10.39 -0.20 -4.38
N ARG A 188 -11.01 -0.27 -5.57
CA ARG A 188 -12.36 0.28 -5.81
C ARG A 188 -13.40 -0.35 -4.89
N LYS A 189 -13.35 -1.68 -4.70
CA LYS A 189 -14.24 -2.39 -3.78
C LYS A 189 -13.90 -2.05 -2.32
N PHE A 190 -12.63 -2.11 -1.98
CA PHE A 190 -12.13 -1.94 -0.60
C PHE A 190 -12.41 -0.55 -0.05
N ILE A 191 -12.14 0.52 -0.81
CA ILE A 191 -12.33 1.91 -0.36
C ILE A 191 -13.80 2.22 -0.10
N LEU A 192 -14.72 1.70 -0.94
CA LEU A 192 -16.15 1.86 -0.76
C LEU A 192 -16.62 1.22 0.55
N ILE A 193 -16.11 0.02 0.86
CA ILE A 193 -16.43 -0.68 2.11
C ILE A 193 -15.85 0.07 3.31
N CYS A 194 -14.62 0.59 3.20
CA CYS A 194 -14.01 1.40 4.24
C CYS A 194 -14.83 2.67 4.55
N TYR A 195 -15.30 3.38 3.52
CA TYR A 195 -16.17 4.56 3.71
C TYR A 195 -17.51 4.20 4.34
N LYS A 196 -18.15 3.09 3.91
CA LYS A 196 -19.39 2.61 4.52
C LYS A 196 -19.19 2.28 6.00
N ASN A 197 -18.11 1.57 6.34
CA ASN A 197 -17.79 1.25 7.73
C ASN A 197 -17.49 2.51 8.55
N PHE A 198 -16.72 3.45 7.99
CA PHE A 198 -16.43 4.73 8.64
C PHE A 198 -17.71 5.51 8.93
N PHE A 199 -18.62 5.60 7.96
CA PHE A 199 -19.92 6.24 8.14
C PHE A 199 -20.74 5.58 9.27
N ILE A 200 -20.79 4.25 9.31
CA ILE A 200 -21.44 3.50 10.40
C ILE A 200 -20.81 3.85 11.75
N CYS A 201 -19.48 3.80 11.86
CA CYS A 201 -18.76 4.17 13.08
C CYS A 201 -19.00 5.64 13.51
N CYS A 202 -19.27 6.54 12.57
CA CYS A 202 -19.57 7.94 12.86
C CYS A 202 -21.03 8.20 13.24
N THR A 203 -21.97 7.36 12.82
CA THR A 203 -23.42 7.65 12.95
C THR A 203 -24.17 6.77 13.94
N LYS A 204 -23.62 5.60 14.31
CA LYS A 204 -24.23 4.70 15.29
C LYS A 204 -23.43 4.66 16.58
N ASP A 205 -24.14 4.68 17.71
CA ASP A 205 -23.52 4.55 19.03
C ASP A 205 -23.34 3.07 19.43
N GLU A 206 -24.30 2.21 19.06
CA GLU A 206 -24.18 0.76 19.21
C GLU A 206 -23.78 0.09 17.91
N ARG A 207 -22.84 -0.86 18.00
CA ARG A 207 -22.34 -1.63 16.85
C ARG A 207 -22.72 -3.09 16.97
N LEU A 208 -23.27 -3.64 15.90
CA LEU A 208 -23.61 -5.07 15.81
C LEU A 208 -22.33 -5.92 15.75
N PRO A 209 -22.38 -7.22 16.17
CA PRO A 209 -21.22 -8.11 16.10
C PRO A 209 -20.57 -8.17 14.70
N TYR A 210 -21.40 -8.14 13.64
CA TYR A 210 -20.95 -8.09 12.26
C TYR A 210 -20.13 -6.82 11.95
N GLU A 211 -20.57 -5.66 12.42
CA GLU A 211 -19.91 -4.36 12.20
C GLU A 211 -18.58 -4.27 12.96
N LEU A 212 -18.51 -4.87 14.15
CA LEU A 212 -17.27 -5.01 14.93
C LEU A 212 -16.25 -5.90 14.21
N MET A 213 -16.69 -7.04 13.68
CA MET A 213 -15.81 -7.92 12.91
C MET A 213 -15.37 -7.26 11.60
N LEU A 214 -16.27 -6.58 10.90
CA LEU A 214 -15.95 -5.81 9.68
C LEU A 214 -14.87 -4.76 9.97
N SER A 215 -15.00 -4.01 11.07
CA SER A 215 -13.99 -3.03 11.48
C SER A 215 -12.63 -3.68 11.76
N ARG A 216 -12.63 -4.85 12.41
CA ARG A 216 -11.41 -5.62 12.67
C ARG A 216 -10.75 -6.11 11.37
N GLU A 217 -11.53 -6.65 10.44
CA GLU A 217 -11.03 -7.06 9.12
C GLU A 217 -10.48 -5.89 8.31
N ILE A 218 -11.19 -4.75 8.28
CA ILE A 218 -10.71 -3.53 7.62
C ILE A 218 -9.39 -3.07 8.23
N GLN A 219 -9.23 -3.12 9.55
CA GLN A 219 -7.98 -2.74 10.20
C GLN A 219 -6.82 -3.62 9.72
N ILE A 220 -6.99 -4.95 9.72
CA ILE A 220 -5.93 -5.89 9.32
C ILE A 220 -5.63 -5.75 7.82
N LEU A 221 -6.68 -5.77 7.00
CA LEU A 221 -6.55 -5.74 5.55
C LEU A 221 -6.04 -4.38 5.06
N SER A 222 -6.38 -3.26 5.70
CA SER A 222 -5.81 -1.95 5.35
C SER A 222 -4.31 -1.87 5.65
N CYS A 223 -3.84 -2.49 6.74
CA CYS A 223 -2.41 -2.62 7.02
C CYS A 223 -1.71 -3.42 5.93
N ALA A 224 -2.20 -4.63 5.63
CA ALA A 224 -1.59 -5.53 4.65
C ALA A 224 -1.61 -4.95 3.23
N ALA A 225 -2.75 -4.39 2.82
CA ALA A 225 -2.92 -3.78 1.50
C ALA A 225 -2.08 -2.52 1.33
N LYS A 226 -1.93 -1.70 2.38
CA LYS A 226 -1.06 -0.52 2.32
C LYS A 226 0.38 -0.95 2.10
N VAL A 227 0.87 -1.93 2.85
CA VAL A 227 2.22 -2.48 2.67
C VAL A 227 2.41 -2.96 1.23
N LEU A 228 1.57 -3.89 0.77
CA LEU A 228 1.73 -4.50 -0.56
C LEU A 228 1.63 -3.46 -1.68
N SER A 229 0.58 -2.63 -1.68
CA SER A 229 0.33 -1.68 -2.79
C SER A 229 1.36 -0.58 -2.88
N THR A 230 1.89 -0.08 -1.76
CA THR A 230 2.91 0.99 -1.77
C THR A 230 4.26 0.47 -2.22
N GLU A 231 4.66 -0.74 -1.80
CA GLU A 231 5.88 -1.39 -2.29
C GLU A 231 5.75 -1.74 -3.78
N GLU A 232 4.63 -2.34 -4.21
CA GLU A 232 4.36 -2.64 -5.62
C GLU A 232 4.38 -1.37 -6.49
N GLY A 233 3.80 -0.27 -6.02
CA GLY A 233 3.78 0.99 -6.74
C GLY A 233 5.18 1.60 -6.94
N VAL A 234 6.00 1.62 -5.89
CA VAL A 234 7.38 2.15 -5.98
C VAL A 234 8.27 1.24 -6.83
N ASN A 235 8.15 -0.09 -6.66
CA ASN A 235 8.90 -1.06 -7.46
C ASN A 235 8.53 -0.95 -8.95
N ALA A 236 7.23 -0.87 -9.27
CA ALA A 236 6.77 -0.67 -10.65
C ALA A 236 7.32 0.63 -11.26
N LEU A 237 7.40 1.73 -10.50
CA LEU A 237 7.98 2.98 -10.98
C LEU A 237 9.49 2.88 -11.25
N ASP A 238 10.24 2.18 -10.39
CA ASP A 238 11.68 1.97 -10.63
C ASP A 238 11.92 1.01 -11.80
N ASP A 239 11.14 -0.07 -11.90
CA ASP A 239 11.22 -0.99 -13.03
C ASP A 239 10.79 -0.33 -14.34
N ALA A 240 9.78 0.54 -14.33
CA ALA A 240 9.40 1.34 -15.49
C ALA A 240 10.54 2.27 -15.93
N ARG A 241 11.19 2.96 -14.97
CA ARG A 241 12.33 3.84 -15.26
C ARG A 241 13.45 3.08 -15.94
N LEU A 242 13.81 1.93 -15.41
CA LEU A 242 14.87 1.08 -15.94
C LEU A 242 14.47 0.42 -17.27
N ALA A 243 13.21 0.01 -17.44
CA ALA A 243 12.64 -0.54 -18.68
C ALA A 243 12.65 0.49 -19.82
N CYS A 244 12.59 1.78 -19.50
CA CYS A 244 12.67 2.89 -20.45
C CYS A 244 14.10 3.31 -20.82
N GLY A 245 15.12 2.65 -20.26
CA GLY A 245 16.53 2.97 -20.51
C GLY A 245 16.90 4.42 -20.18
N ALA A 246 17.79 5.02 -20.98
CA ALA A 246 18.27 6.39 -20.75
C ALA A 246 17.14 7.44 -20.77
N TYR A 247 16.14 7.28 -21.64
CA TYR A 247 15.01 8.21 -21.69
C TYR A 247 14.13 8.14 -20.45
N GLY A 248 14.11 7.00 -19.74
CA GLY A 248 13.47 6.88 -18.44
C GLY A 248 14.09 7.78 -17.37
N PHE A 249 15.38 8.14 -17.51
CA PHE A 249 16.09 9.01 -16.57
C PHE A 249 15.78 10.51 -16.77
N LEU A 250 15.31 10.91 -17.95
CA LEU A 250 14.97 12.30 -18.22
C LEU A 250 13.82 12.78 -17.32
N LYS A 251 13.87 14.05 -16.90
CA LYS A 251 12.75 14.70 -16.19
C LYS A 251 11.44 14.59 -16.99
N SER A 252 11.52 14.69 -18.32
CA SER A 252 10.38 14.57 -19.24
C SER A 252 9.74 13.18 -19.32
N SER A 253 10.39 12.14 -18.77
CA SER A 253 9.76 10.83 -18.57
C SER A 253 8.76 10.83 -17.43
N ARG A 254 8.94 11.75 -16.47
CA ARG A 254 8.23 11.86 -15.19
C ARG A 254 8.42 10.68 -14.22
N LEU A 255 9.15 9.62 -14.59
CA LEU A 255 9.22 8.40 -13.78
C LEU A 255 9.96 8.63 -12.45
N ASN A 256 11.03 9.42 -12.44
CA ASN A 256 11.76 9.77 -11.21
C ASN A 256 10.89 10.63 -10.27
N ASP A 257 10.20 11.63 -10.82
CA ASP A 257 9.31 12.50 -10.05
C ASP A 257 8.14 11.74 -9.43
N LEU A 258 7.58 10.81 -10.20
CA LEU A 258 6.54 9.92 -9.70
C LEU A 258 7.11 9.03 -8.58
N ARG A 259 8.28 8.41 -8.76
CA ARG A 259 8.89 7.60 -7.71
C ARG A 259 9.05 8.42 -6.42
N ASP A 260 9.64 9.61 -6.51
CA ASP A 260 9.86 10.50 -5.38
C ASP A 260 8.55 10.98 -4.73
N ALA A 261 7.48 11.18 -5.51
CA ALA A 261 6.17 11.57 -4.99
C ALA A 261 5.45 10.43 -4.26
N PHE A 262 5.61 9.19 -4.72
CA PHE A 262 4.91 8.03 -4.17
C PHE A 262 5.72 7.29 -3.10
N ASP A 263 7.05 7.41 -3.08
CA ASP A 263 7.93 6.72 -2.15
C ASP A 263 7.60 6.91 -0.66
N PRO A 264 7.31 8.14 -0.17
CA PRO A 264 7.02 8.36 1.25
C PRO A 264 5.74 7.66 1.74
N SER A 265 4.90 7.17 0.82
CA SER A 265 3.72 6.37 1.17
C SER A 265 4.08 5.08 1.90
N ARG A 266 5.32 4.58 1.79
CA ARG A 266 5.81 3.42 2.54
C ARG A 266 6.05 3.73 4.02
N THR A 267 6.09 5.02 4.39
CA THR A 267 6.39 5.50 5.75
C THR A 267 5.18 6.09 6.47
N PHE A 268 4.44 7.01 5.83
CA PHE A 268 3.30 7.65 6.51
C PHE A 268 2.09 6.72 6.64
N GLU A 269 1.15 7.08 7.53
CA GLU A 269 -0.04 6.28 7.88
C GLU A 269 0.30 4.87 8.44
N GLY A 270 1.53 4.74 8.95
CA GLY A 270 2.11 3.53 9.53
C GLY A 270 3.29 3.03 8.69
N ASP A 271 4.45 2.95 9.32
CA ASP A 271 5.64 2.36 8.70
C ASP A 271 5.35 0.91 8.25
N ASN A 272 5.79 0.56 7.05
CA ASN A 272 5.48 -0.74 6.45
C ASN A 272 5.92 -1.93 7.34
N ASN A 273 7.08 -1.88 8.00
CA ASN A 273 7.54 -2.95 8.87
C ASN A 273 6.69 -3.07 10.13
N ILE A 274 6.31 -1.94 10.72
CA ILE A 274 5.41 -1.93 11.89
C ILE A 274 4.02 -2.46 11.52
N LEU A 275 3.52 -2.15 10.33
CA LEU A 275 2.24 -2.66 9.86
C LEU A 275 2.26 -4.18 9.62
N MET A 276 3.38 -4.74 9.13
CA MET A 276 3.54 -6.19 9.02
C MET A 276 3.44 -6.88 10.40
N GLN A 277 3.98 -6.26 11.45
CA GLN A 277 3.81 -6.75 12.83
C GLN A 277 2.35 -6.74 13.26
N GLN A 278 1.61 -5.67 12.98
CA GLN A 278 0.18 -5.58 13.31
C GLN A 278 -0.65 -6.66 12.60
N VAL A 279 -0.37 -6.92 11.32
CA VAL A 279 -1.06 -7.96 10.55
C VAL A 279 -0.78 -9.33 11.16
N THR A 280 0.49 -9.67 11.37
CA THR A 280 0.88 -10.97 11.92
C THR A 280 0.28 -11.19 13.30
N TYR A 281 0.41 -10.25 14.24
CA TYR A 281 -0.18 -10.41 15.58
C TYR A 281 -1.70 -10.55 15.56
N ALA A 282 -2.39 -9.83 14.66
CA ALA A 282 -3.82 -9.97 14.52
C ALA A 282 -4.21 -11.36 14.00
N LEU A 283 -3.53 -11.87 12.97
CA LEU A 283 -3.78 -13.21 12.41
C LEU A 283 -3.42 -14.34 13.39
N LEU A 284 -2.32 -14.20 14.15
CA LEU A 284 -1.98 -15.12 15.23
C LEU A 284 -3.12 -15.21 16.25
N SER A 285 -3.60 -14.06 16.75
CA SER A 285 -4.71 -14.01 17.70
C SER A 285 -6.01 -14.59 17.12
N LEU A 286 -6.34 -14.27 15.87
CA LEU A 286 -7.56 -14.78 15.21
C LEU A 286 -7.48 -16.30 14.99
N SER A 287 -6.33 -16.83 14.61
CA SER A 287 -6.17 -18.27 14.39
C SER A 287 -6.29 -19.13 15.66
N GLU A 288 -6.30 -18.53 16.85
CA GLU A 288 -6.56 -19.22 18.12
C GLU A 288 -8.04 -19.14 18.53
N GLN A 289 -8.79 -18.22 17.92
CA GLN A 289 -10.18 -17.99 18.26
C GLN A 289 -11.07 -19.09 17.64
N ARG A 290 -11.62 -19.96 18.51
CA ARG A 290 -12.47 -21.09 18.11
C ARG A 290 -13.96 -20.79 18.09
N THR A 291 -14.37 -19.64 18.62
CA THR A 291 -15.79 -19.27 18.81
C THR A 291 -16.43 -18.61 17.60
N TYR A 292 -15.63 -18.15 16.64
CA TYR A 292 -16.11 -17.46 15.45
C TYR A 292 -16.06 -18.39 14.24
N ASN A 293 -17.15 -18.45 13.48
CA ASN A 293 -17.19 -19.18 12.21
C ASN A 293 -16.59 -18.29 11.11
N TRP A 294 -15.38 -18.58 10.64
CA TRP A 294 -14.71 -17.73 9.64
C TRP A 294 -15.39 -17.72 8.27
N ASN A 295 -16.34 -18.63 8.01
CA ASN A 295 -17.19 -18.55 6.82
C ASN A 295 -18.10 -17.30 6.83
N ASP A 296 -18.36 -16.73 8.02
CA ASP A 296 -19.18 -15.52 8.20
C ASP A 296 -18.34 -14.22 8.15
N SER A 297 -17.04 -14.33 7.85
CA SER A 297 -16.10 -13.22 7.66
C SER A 297 -16.67 -12.16 6.70
N PRO A 298 -16.96 -10.91 7.15
CA PRO A 298 -17.57 -9.88 6.33
C PRO A 298 -16.88 -9.58 4.99
N LEU A 299 -15.54 -9.51 4.96
CA LEU A 299 -14.79 -9.28 3.71
C LEU A 299 -14.37 -10.59 3.05
N ARG A 300 -14.71 -11.73 3.65
CA ARG A 300 -14.24 -13.08 3.31
C ARG A 300 -12.72 -13.23 3.37
N SER A 301 -12.01 -12.23 3.89
CA SER A 301 -10.54 -12.22 3.94
C SER A 301 -9.99 -13.24 4.93
N LEU A 302 -10.79 -13.60 5.94
CA LEU A 302 -10.41 -14.55 6.99
C LEU A 302 -10.94 -15.97 6.75
N VAL A 303 -11.67 -16.23 5.67
CA VAL A 303 -12.27 -17.55 5.36
C VAL A 303 -11.20 -18.66 5.30
N PHE A 304 -9.96 -18.34 4.94
CA PHE A 304 -8.87 -19.32 4.93
C PHE A 304 -8.65 -19.99 6.30
N LEU A 305 -8.96 -19.30 7.42
CA LEU A 305 -8.86 -19.86 8.77
C LEU A 305 -9.85 -21.01 9.02
N SER A 306 -10.98 -21.04 8.29
CA SER A 306 -11.94 -22.16 8.33
C SER A 306 -11.57 -23.31 7.41
N LYS A 307 -10.63 -23.12 6.48
CA LYS A 307 -10.23 -24.15 5.52
C LYS A 307 -9.09 -25.00 6.09
N LYS A 308 -9.18 -26.32 5.89
CA LYS A 308 -8.10 -27.24 6.22
C LYS A 308 -6.94 -27.06 5.22
N PRO A 309 -5.69 -26.90 5.66
CA PRO A 309 -4.55 -26.83 4.75
C PRO A 309 -4.26 -28.21 4.15
N GLU A 310 -4.32 -28.32 2.82
CA GLU A 310 -4.04 -29.55 2.07
C GLU A 310 -2.77 -29.40 1.23
N LYS A 311 -1.96 -30.45 1.18
CA LYS A 311 -0.74 -30.48 0.36
C LYS A 311 -1.11 -30.60 -1.11
N PHE A 312 -0.21 -30.15 -1.98
CA PHE A 312 -0.39 -30.28 -3.41
C PHE A 312 -0.39 -31.75 -3.84
N LEU A 313 -1.42 -32.16 -4.58
CA LEU A 313 -1.53 -33.49 -5.17
C LEU A 313 -1.36 -33.46 -6.69
N ALA A 314 -2.18 -32.67 -7.36
CA ALA A 314 -2.18 -32.48 -8.80
C ALA A 314 -2.75 -31.11 -9.17
N TRP A 315 -2.46 -30.66 -10.38
CA TRP A 315 -3.06 -29.44 -10.94
C TRP A 315 -4.49 -29.73 -11.38
N ASN A 316 -5.39 -28.81 -11.06
CA ASN A 316 -6.75 -28.80 -11.57
C ASN A 316 -6.84 -28.00 -12.89
N ASP A 317 -8.03 -27.95 -13.47
CA ASP A 317 -8.31 -27.19 -14.68
C ASP A 317 -8.30 -25.66 -14.45
N ASP A 318 -8.73 -25.21 -13.25
CA ASP A 318 -8.69 -23.79 -12.87
C ASP A 318 -7.36 -23.45 -12.15
N PRO A 319 -6.42 -22.76 -12.82
CA PRO A 319 -5.17 -22.39 -12.21
C PRO A 319 -5.32 -21.41 -11.03
N LEU A 320 -6.38 -20.59 -11.01
CA LEU A 320 -6.59 -19.63 -9.93
C LEU A 320 -7.01 -20.34 -8.64
N GLU A 321 -7.75 -21.44 -8.74
CA GLU A 321 -8.09 -22.30 -7.60
C GLU A 321 -6.85 -22.96 -7.01
N ASP A 322 -5.98 -23.52 -7.86
CA ASP A 322 -4.73 -24.15 -7.40
C ASP A 322 -3.83 -23.16 -6.65
N ILE A 323 -3.68 -21.94 -7.16
CA ILE A 323 -2.90 -20.89 -6.49
C ILE A 323 -3.59 -20.44 -5.19
N THR A 324 -4.93 -20.35 -5.17
CA THR A 324 -5.69 -20.03 -3.96
C THR A 324 -5.42 -21.06 -2.85
N ASN A 325 -5.42 -22.35 -3.20
CA ASN A 325 -5.14 -23.43 -2.26
C ASN A 325 -3.69 -23.42 -1.76
N ALA A 326 -2.73 -23.07 -2.62
CA ALA A 326 -1.34 -22.85 -2.21
C ALA A 326 -1.21 -21.72 -1.17
N TYR A 327 -1.89 -20.58 -1.35
CA TYR A 327 -1.90 -19.49 -0.36
C TYR A 327 -2.55 -19.88 0.96
N ILE A 328 -3.68 -20.60 0.92
CA ILE A 328 -4.34 -21.08 2.14
C ILE A 328 -3.37 -21.96 2.94
N TRP A 329 -2.75 -22.93 2.27
CA TRP A 329 -1.75 -23.79 2.90
C TRP A 329 -0.57 -22.99 3.46
N LEU A 330 -0.04 -22.04 2.67
CA LEU A 330 1.12 -21.20 3.05
C LEU A 330 0.83 -20.37 4.30
N LEU A 331 -0.35 -19.75 4.39
CA LEU A 331 -0.74 -18.96 5.55
C LEU A 331 -0.83 -19.80 6.81
N HIS A 332 -1.43 -21.00 6.74
CA HIS A 332 -1.48 -21.93 7.86
C HIS A 332 -0.09 -22.38 8.30
N PHE A 333 0.78 -22.71 7.34
CA PHE A 333 2.16 -23.07 7.62
C PHE A 333 2.90 -21.93 8.34
N LEU A 334 2.92 -20.73 7.76
CA LEU A 334 3.62 -19.58 8.31
C LEU A 334 3.11 -19.17 9.70
N ILE A 335 1.78 -19.11 9.89
CA ILE A 335 1.16 -18.84 11.19
C ILE A 335 1.61 -19.87 12.22
N SER A 336 1.62 -21.16 11.86
CA SER A 336 2.06 -22.23 12.75
C SER A 336 3.54 -22.13 13.08
N THR A 337 4.40 -21.80 12.11
CA THR A 337 5.84 -21.58 12.32
C THR A 337 6.10 -20.46 13.32
N VAL A 338 5.43 -19.31 13.17
CA VAL A 338 5.60 -18.18 14.09
C VAL A 338 5.08 -18.54 15.48
N LYS A 339 3.94 -19.23 15.59
CA LYS A 339 3.43 -19.71 16.89
C LYS A 339 4.40 -20.63 17.61
N ASN A 340 4.94 -21.61 16.90
CA ASN A 340 5.89 -22.56 17.47
C ASN A 340 7.16 -21.83 17.93
N ASN A 341 7.70 -20.90 17.13
CA ASN A 341 8.86 -20.10 17.52
C ASN A 341 8.61 -19.26 18.79
N ILE A 342 7.43 -18.62 18.90
CA ILE A 342 7.04 -17.89 20.12
C ILE A 342 6.93 -18.86 21.30
N LYS A 343 6.28 -20.01 21.12
CA LYS A 343 6.12 -21.02 22.16
C LYS A 343 7.46 -21.56 22.64
N ASP A 344 8.37 -21.91 21.73
CA ASP A 344 9.69 -22.45 22.07
C ASP A 344 10.49 -21.45 22.94
N LYS A 345 10.36 -20.14 22.67
CA LYS A 345 10.98 -19.09 23.50
C LYS A 345 10.33 -18.96 24.88
N VAL A 346 9.00 -19.04 24.95
CA VAL A 346 8.27 -19.04 26.22
C VAL A 346 8.64 -20.26 27.06
N ASP A 347 8.75 -21.43 26.43
CA ASP A 347 9.17 -22.69 27.08
C ASP A 347 10.63 -22.62 27.57
N GLN A 348 11.46 -21.74 26.97
CA GLN A 348 12.82 -21.39 27.44
C GLN A 348 12.85 -20.34 28.57
N GLY A 349 11.69 -19.86 29.02
CA GLY A 349 11.57 -18.90 30.14
C GLY A 349 11.56 -17.43 29.73
N VAL A 350 11.46 -17.12 28.42
CA VAL A 350 11.32 -15.74 27.94
C VAL A 350 9.88 -15.25 28.17
N ASP A 351 9.71 -14.02 28.67
CA ASP A 351 8.38 -13.40 28.83
C ASP A 351 7.63 -13.35 27.48
N GLU A 352 6.32 -13.55 27.48
CA GLU A 352 5.51 -13.65 26.25
C GLU A 352 5.65 -12.42 25.34
N ARG A 353 5.77 -11.21 25.90
CA ARG A 353 5.91 -9.99 25.09
C ARG A 353 7.28 -9.95 24.43
N GLN A 354 8.32 -10.35 25.17
CA GLN A 354 9.68 -10.43 24.67
C GLN A 354 9.82 -11.55 23.63
N ALA A 355 9.21 -12.71 23.86
CA ALA A 355 9.18 -13.82 22.92
C ALA A 355 8.54 -13.42 21.57
N LYS A 356 7.46 -12.63 21.61
CA LYS A 356 6.83 -12.08 20.39
C LYS A 356 7.75 -11.13 19.63
N LEU A 357 8.50 -10.29 20.35
CA LEU A 357 9.48 -9.37 19.75
C LEU A 357 10.64 -10.14 19.11
N GLU A 358 11.19 -11.13 19.82
CA GLU A 358 12.32 -11.94 19.34
C GLU A 358 11.95 -12.95 18.25
N ALA A 359 10.67 -13.27 18.09
CA ALA A 359 10.18 -14.12 17.01
C ALA A 359 9.94 -13.35 15.69
N GLN A 360 10.19 -12.03 15.66
CA GLN A 360 10.08 -11.23 14.44
C GLN A 360 11.19 -11.61 13.45
N ASP A 361 10.77 -12.11 12.30
CA ASP A 361 11.64 -12.59 11.23
C ASP A 361 10.85 -12.52 9.88
N GLU A 362 11.46 -12.95 8.77
CA GLU A 362 10.93 -12.84 7.40
C GLU A 362 9.51 -13.41 7.25
N GLN A 363 9.07 -14.34 8.11
CA GLN A 363 7.71 -14.88 8.09
C GLN A 363 6.65 -13.79 8.32
N TYR A 364 6.95 -12.71 9.05
CA TYR A 364 6.01 -11.59 9.25
C TYR A 364 5.71 -10.88 7.93
N ARG A 365 6.75 -10.67 7.13
CA ARG A 365 6.63 -10.16 5.78
C ARG A 365 5.84 -11.15 4.92
N MET A 366 6.23 -12.43 4.90
CA MET A 366 5.55 -13.45 4.11
C MET A 366 4.06 -13.60 4.43
N ILE A 367 3.68 -13.60 5.72
CA ILE A 367 2.27 -13.64 6.16
C ILE A 367 1.51 -12.43 5.62
N THR A 368 2.09 -11.24 5.74
CA THR A 368 1.46 -9.99 5.31
C THR A 368 1.20 -9.98 3.81
N TYR A 369 2.20 -10.37 3.02
CA TYR A 369 2.08 -10.46 1.56
C TYR A 369 1.11 -11.56 1.15
N ALA A 370 1.28 -12.79 1.63
CA ALA A 370 0.41 -13.92 1.27
C ALA A 370 -1.07 -13.67 1.63
N TYR A 371 -1.34 -13.03 2.77
CA TYR A 371 -2.70 -12.67 3.19
C TYR A 371 -3.32 -11.63 2.25
N CYS A 372 -2.57 -10.58 1.91
CA CYS A 372 -3.05 -9.54 1.01
C CYS A 372 -3.20 -10.05 -0.43
N GLU A 373 -2.25 -10.84 -0.92
CA GLU A 373 -2.26 -11.42 -2.27
C GLU A 373 -3.46 -12.35 -2.45
N LEU A 374 -3.76 -13.19 -1.46
CA LEU A 374 -4.96 -14.03 -1.44
C LEU A 374 -6.24 -13.19 -1.46
N ALA A 375 -6.30 -12.10 -0.68
CA ALA A 375 -7.47 -11.21 -0.66
C ALA A 375 -7.70 -10.52 -2.02
N ILE A 376 -6.62 -10.03 -2.65
CA ILE A 376 -6.68 -9.42 -3.99
C ILE A 376 -7.07 -10.47 -5.04
N LEU A 377 -6.49 -11.67 -5.00
CA LEU A 377 -6.81 -12.76 -5.92
C LEU A 377 -8.28 -13.16 -5.83
N ASN A 378 -8.81 -13.32 -4.61
CA ASN A 378 -10.22 -13.63 -4.40
C ASN A 378 -11.13 -12.52 -4.95
N CYS A 379 -10.77 -11.25 -4.73
CA CYS A 379 -11.51 -10.13 -5.29
C CYS A 379 -11.48 -10.11 -6.83
N PHE A 380 -10.35 -10.47 -7.43
CA PHE A 380 -10.22 -10.56 -8.89
C PHE A 380 -11.09 -11.71 -9.42
N ARG A 381 -11.02 -12.90 -8.81
CA ARG A 381 -11.85 -14.06 -9.19
C ARG A 381 -13.35 -13.76 -9.12
N GLU A 382 -13.79 -13.07 -8.08
CA GLU A 382 -15.19 -12.62 -7.96
C GLU A 382 -15.58 -11.67 -9.10
N SER A 383 -14.69 -10.75 -9.49
CA SER A 383 -14.95 -9.85 -10.62
C SER A 383 -15.08 -10.59 -11.96
N LEU A 384 -14.37 -11.71 -12.16
CA LEU A 384 -14.48 -12.51 -13.38
C LEU A 384 -15.87 -13.13 -13.57
N GLN A 385 -16.58 -13.43 -12.47
CA GLN A 385 -17.93 -14.00 -12.52
C GLN A 385 -18.96 -12.99 -13.08
N THR A 386 -18.69 -11.69 -12.92
CA THR A 386 -19.57 -10.61 -13.37
C THR A 386 -19.03 -9.87 -14.60
N ALA A 387 -17.85 -10.26 -15.09
CA ALA A 387 -17.23 -9.67 -16.25
C ALA A 387 -18.05 -9.96 -17.53
N PRO A 388 -18.29 -8.93 -18.38
CA PRO A 388 -18.82 -9.12 -19.71
C PRO A 388 -18.00 -10.13 -20.52
N GLU A 389 -18.67 -10.89 -21.37
CA GLU A 389 -18.05 -11.99 -22.14
C GLU A 389 -16.86 -11.52 -22.98
N PHE A 390 -16.96 -10.36 -23.62
CA PHE A 390 -15.93 -9.81 -24.51
C PHE A 390 -14.61 -9.43 -23.83
N ILE A 391 -14.58 -9.25 -22.49
CA ILE A 391 -13.33 -8.99 -21.74
C ILE A 391 -12.93 -10.16 -20.84
N ARG A 392 -13.75 -11.21 -20.75
CA ARG A 392 -13.59 -12.26 -19.75
C ARG A 392 -12.28 -13.02 -19.94
N GLU A 393 -11.92 -13.32 -21.18
CA GLU A 393 -10.70 -14.04 -21.49
C GLU A 393 -9.45 -13.24 -21.09
N VAL A 394 -9.29 -12.01 -21.58
CA VAL A 394 -8.17 -11.12 -21.22
C VAL A 394 -8.14 -10.87 -19.70
N SER A 395 -9.28 -10.69 -19.06
CA SER A 395 -9.37 -10.52 -17.60
C SER A 395 -8.88 -11.76 -16.86
N HIS A 396 -9.24 -12.96 -17.33
CA HIS A 396 -8.75 -14.22 -16.76
C HIS A 396 -7.25 -14.38 -16.96
N GLN A 397 -6.71 -14.02 -18.13
CA GLN A 397 -5.28 -14.04 -18.40
C GLN A 397 -4.50 -13.08 -17.48
N LEU A 398 -5.03 -11.87 -17.24
CA LEU A 398 -4.46 -10.92 -16.27
C LEU A 398 -4.51 -11.47 -14.84
N ALA A 399 -5.61 -12.09 -14.43
CA ALA A 399 -5.73 -12.72 -13.13
C ALA A 399 -4.71 -13.86 -12.95
N ALA A 400 -4.50 -14.68 -13.98
CA ALA A 400 -3.53 -15.76 -13.97
C ALA A 400 -2.09 -15.23 -13.93
N LEU A 401 -1.77 -14.20 -14.73
CA LEU A 401 -0.47 -13.53 -14.70
C LEU A 401 -0.16 -12.95 -13.32
N TYR A 402 -1.12 -12.25 -12.69
CA TYR A 402 -0.99 -11.77 -11.31
C TYR A 402 -0.76 -12.94 -10.34
N ALA A 403 -1.60 -13.97 -10.39
CA ALA A 403 -1.55 -15.12 -9.48
C ALA A 403 -0.19 -15.84 -9.55
N TYR A 404 0.28 -16.16 -10.76
CA TYR A 404 1.55 -16.83 -10.95
C TYR A 404 2.75 -15.97 -10.56
N ASN A 405 2.76 -14.67 -10.88
CA ASN A 405 3.86 -13.80 -10.49
C ASN A 405 3.94 -13.60 -8.98
N SER A 406 2.81 -13.43 -8.30
CA SER A 406 2.78 -13.28 -6.85
C SER A 406 3.23 -14.56 -6.14
N ILE A 407 2.72 -15.73 -6.57
CA ILE A 407 3.07 -17.00 -5.90
C ILE A 407 4.50 -17.47 -6.20
N ASP A 408 5.10 -17.06 -7.33
CA ASP A 408 6.51 -17.37 -7.68
C ASP A 408 7.47 -16.90 -6.58
N LYS A 409 7.16 -15.79 -5.93
CA LYS A 409 7.94 -15.21 -4.81
C LYS A 409 7.93 -16.08 -3.56
N HIS A 410 6.97 -17.01 -3.43
CA HIS A 410 6.77 -17.88 -2.27
C HIS A 410 7.16 -19.33 -2.52
N ILE A 411 7.60 -19.69 -3.73
CA ILE A 411 7.91 -21.07 -4.12
C ILE A 411 8.88 -21.73 -3.14
N ALA A 412 9.95 -21.03 -2.76
CA ALA A 412 10.95 -21.57 -1.84
C ALA A 412 10.33 -22.01 -0.50
N THR A 413 9.48 -21.16 0.09
CA THR A 413 8.80 -21.44 1.36
C THR A 413 7.80 -22.58 1.24
N LEU A 414 7.08 -22.68 0.12
CA LEU A 414 6.17 -23.78 -0.16
C LEU A 414 6.91 -25.13 -0.21
N TYR A 415 8.12 -25.17 -0.77
CA TYR A 415 8.98 -26.37 -0.72
C TYR A 415 9.52 -26.64 0.68
N ILE A 416 10.04 -25.62 1.38
CA ILE A 416 10.59 -25.76 2.74
C ILE A 416 9.56 -26.34 3.70
N GLY A 417 8.32 -25.84 3.63
CA GLY A 417 7.24 -26.33 4.49
C GLY A 417 6.58 -27.64 3.98
N GLY A 418 6.98 -28.15 2.83
CA GLY A 418 6.53 -29.45 2.31
C GLY A 418 5.12 -29.45 1.71
N TYR A 419 4.68 -28.32 1.13
CA TYR A 419 3.47 -28.26 0.29
C TYR A 419 3.58 -29.17 -0.93
N CYS A 420 4.78 -29.20 -1.55
CA CYS A 420 5.13 -30.02 -2.71
C CYS A 420 6.60 -30.49 -2.59
N ILE A 421 6.97 -31.60 -3.26
CA ILE A 421 8.24 -32.32 -2.97
C ILE A 421 9.17 -32.59 -4.18
N ASN A 422 8.70 -32.52 -5.42
CA ASN A 422 9.44 -33.02 -6.60
C ASN A 422 9.76 -31.95 -7.66
N GLY A 423 9.68 -30.65 -7.32
CA GLY A 423 9.92 -29.57 -8.28
C GLY A 423 8.79 -29.33 -9.31
N GLN A 424 7.89 -30.29 -9.51
CA GLN A 424 6.88 -30.25 -10.57
C GLN A 424 5.96 -29.03 -10.46
N TRP A 425 5.48 -28.74 -9.25
CA TRP A 425 4.59 -27.61 -9.01
C TRP A 425 5.26 -26.27 -9.35
N GLY A 426 6.44 -25.99 -8.78
CA GLY A 426 7.17 -24.74 -9.04
C GLY A 426 7.60 -24.60 -10.50
N ASN A 427 8.03 -25.68 -11.15
CA ASN A 427 8.38 -25.67 -12.57
C ASN A 427 7.16 -25.35 -13.46
N ILE A 428 5.98 -25.87 -13.12
CA ILE A 428 4.74 -25.57 -13.85
C ILE A 428 4.31 -24.12 -13.63
N VAL A 429 4.41 -23.58 -12.41
CA VAL A 429 4.16 -22.14 -12.15
C VAL A 429 5.06 -21.28 -13.04
N LYS A 430 6.37 -21.54 -13.05
CA LYS A 430 7.32 -20.78 -13.87
C LYS A 430 7.04 -20.92 -15.36
N LYS A 431 6.74 -22.13 -15.83
CA LYS A 431 6.39 -22.38 -17.24
C LYS A 431 5.14 -21.60 -17.64
N ARG A 432 4.03 -21.76 -16.90
CA ARG A 432 2.74 -21.11 -17.20
C ARG A 432 2.82 -19.59 -17.10
N LEU A 433 3.66 -19.06 -16.21
CA LEU A 433 3.94 -17.64 -16.12
C LEU A 433 4.63 -17.10 -17.39
N ARG A 434 5.56 -17.85 -17.99
CA ARG A 434 6.18 -17.46 -19.27
C ARG A 434 5.22 -17.59 -20.45
N GLU A 435 4.37 -18.60 -20.43
CA GLU A 435 3.34 -18.80 -21.46
C GLU A 435 2.33 -17.65 -21.43
N ILE A 436 1.83 -17.27 -20.24
CA ILE A 436 0.83 -16.21 -20.13
C ILE A 436 1.40 -14.83 -20.48
N GLU A 437 2.68 -14.56 -20.15
CA GLU A 437 3.40 -13.36 -20.59
C GLU A 437 3.41 -13.24 -22.14
N THR A 438 3.54 -14.37 -22.84
CA THR A 438 3.52 -14.41 -24.30
C THR A 438 2.11 -14.23 -24.85
N ILE A 439 1.13 -14.91 -24.24
CA ILE A 439 -0.27 -14.88 -24.67
C ILE A 439 -0.86 -13.48 -24.58
N ILE A 440 -0.55 -12.73 -23.51
CA ILE A 440 -1.17 -11.43 -23.26
C ILE A 440 -0.53 -10.28 -24.05
N LEU A 441 0.63 -10.50 -24.68
CA LEU A 441 1.36 -9.50 -25.44
C LEU A 441 0.49 -8.68 -26.43
N PRO A 442 -0.45 -9.28 -27.19
CA PRO A 442 -1.29 -8.51 -28.12
C PRO A 442 -2.22 -7.51 -27.44
N ASP A 443 -2.59 -7.77 -26.18
CA ASP A 443 -3.61 -7.00 -25.45
C ASP A 443 -3.02 -5.95 -24.49
N VAL A 444 -1.71 -6.01 -24.17
CA VAL A 444 -1.13 -5.17 -23.11
C VAL A 444 -1.29 -3.67 -23.34
N ILE A 445 -1.26 -3.21 -24.61
CA ILE A 445 -1.48 -1.79 -24.93
C ILE A 445 -2.93 -1.39 -24.64
N SER A 446 -3.90 -2.18 -25.12
CA SER A 446 -5.32 -1.96 -24.86
C SER A 446 -5.64 -1.97 -23.36
N VAL A 447 -5.03 -2.89 -22.61
CA VAL A 447 -5.15 -2.96 -21.14
C VAL A 447 -4.57 -1.71 -20.48
N CYS A 448 -3.40 -1.24 -20.93
CA CYS A 448 -2.81 -0.01 -20.42
C CYS A 448 -3.64 1.23 -20.76
N ASP A 449 -4.16 1.34 -21.98
CA ASP A 449 -4.97 2.47 -22.41
C ASP A 449 -6.32 2.54 -21.70
N MET A 450 -6.92 1.38 -21.36
CA MET A 450 -8.11 1.32 -20.48
C MET A 450 -7.86 1.99 -19.12
N LEU A 451 -6.63 1.89 -18.61
CA LEU A 451 -6.25 2.48 -17.32
C LEU A 451 -5.71 3.91 -17.46
N ALA A 452 -5.42 4.38 -18.67
CA ALA A 452 -4.70 5.62 -18.89
C ALA A 452 -5.54 6.85 -18.51
N PRO A 453 -5.02 7.76 -17.67
CA PRO A 453 -5.59 9.08 -17.57
C PRO A 453 -5.24 9.89 -18.84
N PRO A 454 -5.91 11.03 -19.09
CA PRO A 454 -5.49 11.94 -20.15
C PRO A 454 -4.00 12.31 -20.04
N ASP A 455 -3.34 12.51 -21.18
CA ASP A 455 -1.89 12.78 -21.22
C ASP A 455 -1.46 14.00 -20.41
N PHE A 456 -2.36 14.98 -20.22
CA PHE A 456 -2.15 16.09 -19.29
C PHE A 456 -1.84 15.62 -17.85
N PHE A 457 -2.58 14.62 -17.36
CA PHE A 457 -2.37 14.02 -16.05
C PHE A 457 -1.23 13.01 -16.03
N LEU A 458 -0.90 12.37 -17.16
CA LEU A 458 0.25 11.47 -17.25
C LEU A 458 1.57 12.25 -17.32
N HIS A 459 1.56 13.41 -17.98
CA HIS A 459 2.64 14.39 -18.09
C HIS A 459 4.01 13.74 -18.37
N SER A 460 4.03 12.79 -19.30
CA SER A 460 5.21 12.03 -19.71
C SER A 460 5.31 12.03 -21.23
N LEU A 461 6.43 12.52 -21.77
CA LEU A 461 6.64 12.56 -23.23
C LEU A 461 6.76 11.16 -23.81
N ILE A 462 7.40 10.24 -23.07
CA ILE A 462 7.61 8.87 -23.51
C ILE A 462 6.38 7.97 -23.27
N GLY A 463 5.43 8.43 -22.46
CA GLY A 463 4.15 7.76 -22.21
C GLY A 463 2.98 8.33 -23.01
N SER A 464 3.21 9.23 -23.97
CA SER A 464 2.12 9.88 -24.73
C SER A 464 1.28 8.88 -25.53
N ASN A 465 -0.02 9.14 -25.64
CA ASN A 465 -0.99 8.23 -26.26
C ASN A 465 -0.83 8.06 -27.78
N ASP A 466 -0.24 9.04 -28.45
CA ASP A 466 -0.06 9.08 -29.91
C ASP A 466 1.18 8.32 -30.39
N GLY A 467 2.02 7.85 -29.46
CA GLY A 467 3.28 7.17 -29.77
C GLY A 467 4.34 8.04 -30.45
N GLN A 468 4.14 9.36 -30.58
CA GLN A 468 5.06 10.30 -31.25
C GLN A 468 6.25 10.70 -30.34
N ILE A 469 6.87 9.71 -29.71
CA ILE A 469 7.84 9.87 -28.63
C ILE A 469 9.05 10.71 -29.09
N TYR A 470 9.65 10.36 -30.24
CA TYR A 470 10.88 11.03 -30.70
C TYR A 470 10.63 12.46 -31.15
N GLN A 471 9.50 12.73 -31.82
CA GLN A 471 9.14 14.10 -32.22
C GLN A 471 8.99 14.99 -30.98
N ARG A 472 8.28 14.50 -29.96
CA ARG A 472 8.10 15.20 -28.67
C ARG A 472 9.42 15.38 -27.92
N LEU A 473 10.29 14.38 -27.91
CA LEU A 473 11.61 14.47 -27.30
C LEU A 473 12.48 15.53 -27.98
N ILE A 474 12.53 15.56 -29.31
CA ILE A 474 13.29 16.58 -30.05
C ILE A 474 12.72 17.98 -29.76
N GLN A 475 11.40 18.15 -29.78
CA GLN A 475 10.77 19.42 -29.41
C GLN A 475 11.13 19.86 -27.99
N TYR A 476 11.20 18.93 -27.03
CA TYR A 476 11.63 19.21 -25.67
C TYR A 476 13.12 19.58 -25.59
N PHE A 477 14.00 18.88 -26.31
CA PHE A 477 15.44 19.20 -26.33
C PHE A 477 15.73 20.57 -26.93
N MET A 478 14.99 20.96 -27.96
CA MET A 478 15.12 22.27 -28.61
C MET A 478 14.71 23.45 -27.70
N GLN A 479 14.13 23.20 -26.52
CA GLN A 479 13.92 24.23 -25.49
C GLN A 479 15.20 24.58 -24.72
N TYR A 480 16.27 23.79 -24.89
CA TYR A 480 17.58 23.98 -24.26
C TYR A 480 18.68 24.14 -25.32
N PRO A 481 18.59 25.13 -26.24
CA PRO A 481 19.59 25.31 -27.27
C PRO A 481 20.92 25.76 -26.65
N ILE A 482 22.02 25.26 -27.20
CA ILE A 482 23.35 25.84 -26.99
C ILE A 482 23.58 26.82 -28.13
N GLU A 483 24.01 28.05 -27.82
CA GLU A 483 24.37 29.03 -28.83
C GLU A 483 25.45 28.45 -29.75
N ILE A 484 25.22 28.55 -31.07
CA ILE A 484 26.19 28.14 -32.06
C ILE A 484 27.26 29.24 -32.10
N SER A 485 28.53 28.87 -31.93
CA SER A 485 29.62 29.84 -32.08
C SER A 485 29.58 30.42 -33.50
N ASN A 486 29.50 31.74 -33.60
CA ASN A 486 29.76 32.39 -34.88
C ASN A 486 31.27 32.30 -35.12
N ASP A 487 31.70 31.76 -36.26
CA ASP A 487 33.11 31.63 -36.65
C ASP A 487 33.90 32.97 -36.66
N ASN A 488 33.24 34.10 -36.37
CA ASN A 488 33.83 35.42 -36.22
C ASN A 488 34.45 35.70 -34.83
N ASP A 489 34.26 34.84 -33.83
CA ASP A 489 34.77 35.06 -32.47
C ASP A 489 36.18 34.46 -32.22
N ASN A 490 36.83 33.93 -33.27
CA ASN A 490 38.19 33.37 -33.23
C ASN A 490 39.29 34.26 -33.85
N ASN A 491 39.05 35.58 -34.02
CA ASN A 491 40.07 36.54 -34.47
C ASN A 491 40.53 37.49 -33.36
#